data_AF-A0A9X1XTY5-F1
#
_entry.id   AF-A0A9X1XTY5-F1
#
_cell.length_a   1.000
_cell.length_b   1.000
_cell.length_c   1.000
_cell.angle_alpha   90.00
_cell.angle_beta   90.00
_cell.angle_gamma   90.00
#
_symmetry.space_group_name_H-M   'P 1'
#
loop_
_entity.id
_entity.type
_entity.pdbx_description
1 polymer ?
#
loop_
_entity_poly.entity_id
_entity_poly.type
_entity_poly.pdbx_seq_one_letter_code
_entity_poly.pdbx_strand_id
1 'polypeptide(L)'
;YCQQPFGVIGDLVELAFFTTFTLSRKYSVSKVPNHAKRQDVSHNYKKNPEMLEQNINESFLMLLIEKEGVIETSKIAIENHFESEKIEINRLCNGSNDNINEIINFINNSLKPKIDNKEFNYCKELDKPYQSVKINIVASTENIYNKKNQIIANENFFGGSRNRYKLEVEFIELKKQIKEEVELWFKVFNIDFAYEIAKKTPNMLVYSHRISGWSNPEYQITKNLKQQVKTNFGYGSVSYFYSLLTFKNIQITPLSEWIEYQKSNFSEVIRYTKSFSSKTPKYDRQNRLLYYKTQIENSYWHYAIEFTNKAANLSLVNEKEFVEKYIIQECEKMVNGLEMFYNDSEFYFIDENQIKIEKEEIIRKRIDFKGYELIDFRTEKIIGALDFILKINEYNSIIPTDLYIERILILNQKFIPTVFKALENQNLERKLAINNYNSFIPSHNQLIRRQNFYENEKLRLRNEFYVKYEKEYNEFLESMNKSLEELKEHNHKIELHTDNVKKLKIYITKYQEIVKNNCG
;
A
#
# COMPACT_ATOMS: atom_id res chain seq x y z
N TYR A 1 36.60 -4.30 34.28
CA TYR A 1 36.50 -5.63 33.65
C TYR A 1 35.04 -5.87 33.33
N CYS A 2 34.76 -6.03 32.04
CA CYS A 2 33.45 -5.98 31.40
C CYS A 2 32.43 -6.99 31.93
N GLN A 3 31.15 -6.61 31.95
CA GLN A 3 30.08 -7.33 31.25
C GLN A 3 28.78 -6.49 31.23
N GLN A 4 28.34 -6.15 30.03
CA GLN A 4 27.03 -5.58 29.70
C GLN A 4 25.96 -6.68 29.70
N PRO A 5 24.67 -6.36 29.90
CA PRO A 5 23.57 -7.17 29.38
C PRO A 5 22.96 -6.56 28.12
N PHE A 6 23.00 -7.38 27.07
CA PHE A 6 22.21 -7.43 25.83
C PHE A 6 21.07 -6.42 25.66
N GLY A 7 21.26 -5.52 24.68
CA GLY A 7 20.21 -4.68 24.11
C GLY A 7 19.29 -5.46 23.18
N VAL A 8 17.99 -5.26 23.37
CA VAL A 8 16.92 -5.67 22.47
C VAL A 8 17.02 -4.82 21.20
N ILE A 9 17.43 -5.43 20.10
CA ILE A 9 17.44 -4.81 18.77
C ILE A 9 16.04 -5.00 18.19
N GLY A 10 15.25 -3.93 18.18
CA GLY A 10 13.92 -3.94 17.62
C GLY A 10 13.28 -2.57 17.69
N ASP A 11 13.88 -1.59 17.01
CA ASP A 11 13.25 -0.31 16.65
C ASP A 11 14.27 0.55 15.89
N LEU A 12 14.31 0.48 14.55
CA LEU A 12 15.09 1.42 13.74
C LEU A 12 14.38 1.74 12.41
N VAL A 13 13.83 2.97 12.38
CA VAL A 13 13.62 3.88 11.24
C VAL A 13 12.49 3.54 10.24
N GLU A 14 11.25 3.83 10.63
CA GLU A 14 10.22 4.33 9.71
C GLU A 14 10.26 5.87 9.74
N LEU A 15 11.02 6.48 8.85
CA LEU A 15 10.99 7.93 8.61
C LEU A 15 10.29 8.19 7.27
N ALA A 16 8.97 8.03 7.29
CA ALA A 16 8.10 8.30 6.16
C ALA A 16 7.28 9.56 6.45
N PHE A 17 7.90 10.72 6.20
CA PHE A 17 7.19 11.99 6.23
C PHE A 17 6.94 12.63 4.87
N PHE A 18 7.36 12.02 3.76
CA PHE A 18 6.83 12.25 2.40
C PHE A 18 7.57 11.31 1.44
N THR A 19 6.86 10.51 0.63
CA THR A 19 7.35 9.61 -0.42
C THR A 19 8.12 8.34 0.01
N THR A 20 7.38 7.25 0.24
CA THR A 20 7.72 5.98 -0.40
C THR A 20 7.60 6.23 -1.92
N PHE A 21 8.73 6.45 -2.59
CA PHE A 21 8.75 6.25 -4.04
C PHE A 21 8.78 4.75 -4.28
N THR A 22 7.70 4.19 -4.79
CA THR A 22 7.82 2.98 -5.59
C THR A 22 8.63 3.37 -6.83
N LEU A 23 9.81 2.74 -7.03
CA LEU A 23 10.61 2.88 -8.25
C LEU A 23 9.81 2.33 -9.44
N SER A 24 8.89 3.12 -9.97
CA SER A 24 8.25 2.88 -11.26
C SER A 24 9.14 3.45 -12.36
N ARG A 25 10.00 2.57 -12.91
CA ARG A 25 10.75 2.68 -14.17
C ARG A 25 11.30 4.07 -14.54
N LYS A 26 12.59 4.30 -14.28
CA LYS A 26 13.46 5.10 -15.19
C LYS A 26 14.98 4.97 -15.02
N TYR A 27 15.48 3.90 -14.38
CA TYR A 27 16.92 3.79 -14.13
C TYR A 27 17.42 2.37 -14.45
N SER A 28 17.94 2.20 -15.67
CA SER A 28 18.79 1.09 -16.05
C SER A 28 20.22 1.40 -15.60
N VAL A 29 20.75 0.64 -14.63
CA VAL A 29 22.18 0.70 -14.27
C VAL A 29 22.79 -0.69 -14.35
N SER A 30 23.94 -0.72 -15.00
CA SER A 30 24.78 -1.84 -15.41
C SER A 30 25.44 -2.57 -14.23
N LYS A 31 25.76 -3.86 -14.48
CA LYS A 31 26.35 -4.83 -13.56
C LYS A 31 27.78 -4.46 -13.10
N VAL A 32 28.08 -4.67 -11.82
CA VAL A 32 29.46 -4.78 -11.27
C VAL A 32 29.50 -5.91 -10.22
N PRO A 33 30.60 -6.68 -10.05
CA PRO A 33 30.61 -8.00 -9.42
C PRO A 33 30.77 -8.04 -7.89
N ASN A 34 30.27 -9.13 -7.30
CA ASN A 34 30.36 -9.52 -5.89
C ASN A 34 31.76 -9.96 -5.45
N HIS A 35 32.17 -9.56 -4.25
CA HIS A 35 32.97 -10.38 -3.34
C HIS A 35 32.67 -10.03 -1.88
N ALA A 36 32.24 -11.03 -1.10
CA ALA A 36 32.75 -11.40 0.23
C ALA A 36 31.69 -12.18 1.03
N LYS A 37 32.10 -13.37 1.49
CA LYS A 37 31.39 -14.27 2.38
C LYS A 37 31.34 -13.69 3.80
N ARG A 38 30.25 -13.95 4.53
CA ARG A 38 30.28 -14.18 5.99
C ARG A 38 29.06 -14.99 6.44
N GLN A 39 29.34 -15.89 7.37
CA GLN A 39 28.52 -16.96 7.94
C GLN A 39 27.63 -16.48 9.11
N ASP A 40 26.68 -17.35 9.48
CA ASP A 40 26.14 -17.59 10.84
C ASP A 40 25.06 -16.62 11.36
N VAL A 41 24.01 -17.02 12.12
CA VAL A 41 23.54 -18.29 12.72
C VAL A 41 22.03 -18.14 12.94
N SER A 42 21.23 -19.18 12.67
CA SER A 42 19.82 -19.27 13.04
C SER A 42 19.66 -19.66 14.51
N HIS A 43 18.74 -19.00 15.24
CA HIS A 43 18.31 -19.45 16.57
C HIS A 43 16.78 -19.57 16.62
N ASN A 44 16.34 -20.81 16.83
CA ASN A 44 14.98 -21.23 17.18
C ASN A 44 14.54 -20.62 18.52
N TYR A 45 13.34 -20.04 18.57
CA TYR A 45 12.58 -19.85 19.81
C TYR A 45 11.23 -20.56 19.75
N LYS A 46 10.91 -21.21 20.88
CA LYS A 46 9.82 -22.16 21.12
C LYS A 46 8.51 -21.46 21.49
N LYS A 47 7.40 -22.00 20.95
CA LYS A 47 5.97 -22.02 21.39
C LYS A 47 5.19 -20.69 21.47
N ASN A 48 4.19 -20.62 20.57
CA ASN A 48 3.40 -19.48 20.06
C ASN A 48 2.36 -18.83 20.98
N PRO A 49 2.48 -17.51 21.23
CA PRO A 49 1.36 -16.57 21.42
C PRO A 49 0.54 -16.33 20.14
N GLU A 50 1.11 -16.58 18.96
CA GLU A 50 0.52 -16.28 17.63
C GLU A 50 -0.81 -17.00 17.34
N MET A 51 -1.09 -18.16 17.95
CA MET A 51 -2.33 -18.91 17.70
C MET A 51 -3.58 -18.22 18.27
N LEU A 52 -3.44 -17.39 19.31
CA LEU A 52 -4.57 -16.71 19.94
C LEU A 52 -5.00 -15.45 19.15
N GLU A 53 -4.06 -14.83 18.43
CA GLU A 53 -4.26 -13.61 17.64
C GLU A 53 -4.92 -13.88 16.27
N GLN A 54 -4.71 -15.07 15.70
CA GLN A 54 -5.28 -15.47 14.40
C GLN A 54 -6.82 -15.63 14.40
N ASN A 55 -7.44 -15.74 15.58
CA ASN A 55 -8.89 -15.95 15.71
C ASN A 55 -9.70 -14.65 15.86
N ILE A 56 -9.05 -13.48 15.86
CA ILE A 56 -9.75 -12.18 15.92
C ILE A 56 -10.60 -12.02 14.65
N ASN A 57 -11.86 -11.58 14.83
CA ASN A 57 -12.88 -11.48 13.79
C ASN A 57 -13.18 -12.78 13.02
N GLU A 58 -12.75 -13.92 13.57
CA GLU A 58 -13.05 -15.26 13.06
C GLU A 58 -13.85 -16.05 14.09
N SER A 59 -13.41 -16.03 15.35
CA SER A 59 -14.09 -16.71 16.47
C SER A 59 -14.51 -15.75 17.58
N PHE A 60 -13.91 -14.56 17.66
CA PHE A 60 -14.29 -13.53 18.63
C PHE A 60 -13.98 -12.14 18.09
N LEU A 61 -14.69 -11.13 18.57
CA LEU A 61 -14.33 -9.73 18.44
C LEU A 61 -13.45 -9.33 19.63
N MET A 62 -12.38 -8.60 19.36
CA MET A 62 -11.55 -7.98 20.39
C MET A 62 -12.10 -6.59 20.69
N LEU A 63 -12.22 -6.26 21.98
CA LEU A 63 -12.77 -5.00 22.45
C LEU A 63 -11.75 -4.24 23.29
N LEU A 64 -11.91 -2.92 23.30
CA LEU A 64 -11.37 -2.03 24.33
C LEU A 64 -12.55 -1.52 25.16
N ILE A 65 -12.49 -1.71 26.47
CA ILE A 65 -13.55 -1.30 27.40
C ILE A 65 -12.99 -0.45 28.54
N GLU A 66 -13.83 0.39 29.13
CA GLU A 66 -13.52 1.09 30.39
C GLU A 66 -14.19 0.37 31.56
N LYS A 67 -13.40 0.08 32.58
CA LYS A 67 -13.85 -0.55 33.82
C LYS A 67 -13.17 0.11 35.01
N GLU A 68 -13.98 0.76 35.85
CA GLU A 68 -13.52 1.40 37.10
C GLU A 68 -12.37 2.39 36.89
N GLY A 69 -12.41 3.17 35.81
CA GLY A 69 -11.39 4.15 35.45
C GLY A 69 -10.14 3.56 34.77
N VAL A 70 -10.08 2.24 34.57
CA VAL A 70 -9.00 1.56 33.86
C VAL A 70 -9.49 1.11 32.49
N ILE A 71 -8.64 1.30 31.49
CA ILE A 71 -8.93 0.85 30.13
C ILE A 71 -8.35 -0.55 29.98
N GLU A 72 -9.17 -1.54 29.61
CA GLU A 72 -8.73 -2.93 29.47
C GLU A 72 -9.23 -3.57 28.17
N THR A 73 -8.59 -4.67 27.77
CA THR A 73 -9.02 -5.43 26.59
C THR A 73 -10.03 -6.51 26.99
N SER A 74 -11.11 -6.63 26.23
CA SER A 74 -12.11 -7.68 26.42
C SER A 74 -12.37 -8.42 25.11
N LYS A 75 -13.23 -9.45 25.14
CA LYS A 75 -13.58 -10.27 23.98
C LYS A 75 -15.07 -10.60 24.00
N ILE A 76 -15.67 -10.63 22.81
CA ILE A 76 -17.02 -11.14 22.58
C ILE A 76 -16.93 -12.31 21.62
N ALA A 77 -17.47 -13.46 21.99
CA ALA A 77 -17.50 -14.62 21.10
C ALA A 77 -18.36 -14.35 19.86
N ILE A 78 -17.92 -14.83 18.69
CA ILE A 78 -18.75 -14.91 17.50
C ILE A 78 -19.46 -16.26 17.57
N GLU A 79 -20.67 -16.26 18.14
CA GLU A 79 -21.47 -17.47 18.32
C GLU A 79 -21.93 -18.05 16.97
N ASN A 80 -21.90 -19.37 16.85
CA ASN A 80 -22.43 -20.03 15.66
C ASN A 80 -23.94 -20.29 15.79
N HIS A 81 -24.74 -19.37 15.28
CA HIS A 81 -26.20 -19.44 15.34
C HIS A 81 -26.80 -20.48 14.38
N PHE A 82 -25.98 -21.05 13.48
CA PHE A 82 -26.42 -21.92 12.38
C PHE A 82 -25.71 -23.28 12.41
N GLU A 83 -25.29 -23.78 13.58
CA GLU A 83 -24.55 -25.06 13.68
C GLU A 83 -25.36 -26.25 13.15
N SER A 84 -26.65 -26.34 13.49
CA SER A 84 -27.54 -27.40 12.97
C SER A 84 -27.64 -27.37 11.44
N GLU A 85 -27.81 -26.18 10.89
CA GLU A 85 -27.92 -25.93 9.45
C GLU A 85 -26.59 -26.22 8.75
N LYS A 86 -25.47 -25.89 9.39
CA LYS A 86 -24.13 -26.19 8.90
C LYS A 86 -23.88 -27.68 8.83
N ILE A 87 -24.30 -28.46 9.83
CA ILE A 87 -24.20 -29.92 9.78
C ILE A 87 -25.03 -30.48 8.62
N GLU A 88 -26.26 -29.98 8.44
CA GLU A 88 -27.17 -30.46 7.41
C GLU A 88 -26.72 -30.11 5.98
N ILE A 89 -26.28 -28.88 5.73
CA ILE A 89 -25.74 -28.50 4.40
C ILE A 89 -24.46 -29.29 4.08
N ASN A 90 -23.63 -29.57 5.09
CA ASN A 90 -22.44 -30.41 4.92
C ASN A 90 -22.81 -31.85 4.54
N ARG A 91 -23.86 -32.39 5.14
CA ARG A 91 -24.40 -33.71 4.80
C ARG A 91 -24.93 -33.74 3.37
N LEU A 92 -25.74 -32.75 2.99
CA LEU A 92 -26.36 -32.67 1.66
C LEU A 92 -25.33 -32.44 0.54
N CYS A 93 -24.31 -31.63 0.79
CA CYS A 93 -23.25 -31.35 -0.18
C CYS A 93 -22.17 -32.44 -0.29
N ASN A 94 -22.26 -33.51 0.51
CA ASN A 94 -21.29 -34.61 0.45
C ASN A 94 -21.62 -35.60 -0.70
N GLY A 95 -20.60 -36.09 -1.39
CA GLY A 95 -20.73 -37.07 -2.49
C GLY A 95 -21.27 -36.52 -3.82
N SER A 96 -21.32 -37.37 -4.83
CA SER A 96 -21.62 -37.02 -6.24
C SER A 96 -23.10 -37.10 -6.65
N ASN A 97 -23.99 -37.61 -5.79
CA ASN A 97 -25.41 -37.81 -6.13
C ASN A 97 -26.12 -36.49 -6.47
N ASP A 98 -27.02 -36.47 -7.44
CA ASP A 98 -27.87 -35.30 -7.72
C ASP A 98 -29.00 -35.16 -6.70
N ASN A 99 -28.68 -34.58 -5.55
CA ASN A 99 -29.64 -34.14 -4.53
C ASN A 99 -29.78 -32.61 -4.49
N ILE A 100 -29.54 -31.93 -5.62
CA ILE A 100 -29.58 -30.46 -5.68
C ILE A 100 -30.98 -29.92 -5.33
N ASN A 101 -32.05 -30.64 -5.68
CA ASN A 101 -33.41 -30.24 -5.31
C ASN A 101 -33.63 -30.32 -3.79
N GLU A 102 -33.01 -31.29 -3.11
CA GLU A 102 -33.04 -31.38 -1.64
C GLU A 102 -32.29 -30.20 -1.02
N ILE A 103 -31.14 -29.81 -1.59
CA ILE A 103 -30.38 -28.63 -1.16
C ILE A 103 -31.20 -27.35 -1.34
N ILE A 104 -31.86 -27.17 -2.50
CA ILE A 104 -32.74 -26.02 -2.74
C ILE A 104 -33.90 -26.00 -1.74
N ASN A 105 -34.52 -27.16 -1.47
CA ASN A 105 -35.60 -27.27 -0.49
C ASN A 105 -35.11 -26.91 0.91
N PHE A 106 -33.93 -27.36 1.31
CA PHE A 106 -33.32 -26.99 2.59
C PHE A 106 -33.07 -25.48 2.68
N ILE A 107 -32.50 -24.87 1.64
CA ILE A 107 -32.27 -23.42 1.60
C ILE A 107 -33.60 -22.65 1.73
N ASN A 108 -34.63 -23.04 0.98
CA ASN A 108 -35.91 -22.34 0.96
C ASN A 108 -36.74 -22.54 2.22
N ASN A 109 -36.70 -23.72 2.85
CA ASN A 109 -37.58 -24.05 3.96
C ASN A 109 -36.90 -23.89 5.32
N SER A 110 -35.59 -24.15 5.41
CA SER A 110 -34.84 -24.10 6.67
C SER A 110 -34.04 -22.81 6.85
N LEU A 111 -33.39 -22.30 5.78
CA LEU A 111 -32.55 -21.10 5.88
C LEU A 111 -33.33 -19.81 5.70
N LYS A 112 -34.22 -19.75 4.70
CA LYS A 112 -35.01 -18.55 4.37
C LYS A 112 -35.77 -17.93 5.54
N PRO A 113 -36.35 -18.69 6.50
CA PRO A 113 -37.01 -18.09 7.65
C PRO A 113 -36.04 -17.48 8.68
N LYS A 114 -34.74 -17.79 8.61
CA LYS A 114 -33.71 -17.39 9.59
C LYS A 114 -32.72 -16.38 9.03
N ILE A 115 -32.59 -16.30 7.71
CA ILE A 115 -31.62 -15.49 6.99
C ILE A 115 -32.37 -14.52 6.08
N ASP A 116 -32.24 -13.24 6.38
CA ASP A 116 -32.81 -12.19 5.55
C ASP A 116 -31.95 -11.90 4.33
N ASN A 117 -32.60 -11.43 3.26
CA ASN A 117 -31.87 -10.88 2.11
C ASN A 117 -31.24 -9.55 2.54
N LYS A 118 -29.91 -9.52 2.62
CA LYS A 118 -29.14 -8.38 3.13
C LYS A 118 -27.80 -8.27 2.41
N GLU A 119 -27.30 -7.04 2.31
CA GLU A 119 -25.94 -6.76 1.85
C GLU A 119 -25.05 -6.45 3.05
N PHE A 120 -23.90 -7.12 3.12
CA PHE A 120 -22.91 -6.98 4.17
C PHE A 120 -21.63 -6.39 3.60
N ASN A 121 -21.19 -5.30 4.20
CA ASN A 121 -19.87 -4.73 4.00
C ASN A 121 -18.85 -5.62 4.73
N TYR A 122 -18.46 -6.73 4.13
CA TYR A 122 -17.61 -7.75 4.75
C TYR A 122 -16.43 -8.13 3.85
N CYS A 123 -15.22 -8.02 4.38
CA CYS A 123 -14.00 -8.47 3.71
C CYS A 123 -13.60 -9.89 4.15
N LYS A 124 -13.76 -10.89 3.27
CA LYS A 124 -13.29 -12.27 3.48
C LYS A 124 -11.77 -12.35 3.61
N GLU A 125 -11.04 -11.47 2.93
CA GLU A 125 -9.60 -11.24 3.08
C GLU A 125 -9.35 -9.74 3.11
N LEU A 126 -8.71 -9.18 4.14
CA LEU A 126 -8.71 -7.72 4.35
C LEU A 126 -8.00 -6.93 3.24
N ASP A 127 -7.10 -7.57 2.51
CA ASP A 127 -6.21 -6.98 1.50
C ASP A 127 -6.58 -7.40 0.05
N LYS A 128 -7.76 -7.97 -0.19
CA LYS A 128 -8.23 -8.34 -1.54
C LYS A 128 -9.25 -7.32 -2.08
N PRO A 129 -9.19 -6.94 -3.37
CA PRO A 129 -10.03 -5.86 -3.86
C PRO A 129 -11.51 -6.29 -4.05
N TYR A 130 -12.45 -5.34 -3.92
CA TYR A 130 -13.87 -5.46 -4.31
C TYR A 130 -14.65 -6.59 -3.63
N GLN A 131 -14.59 -6.64 -2.31
CA GLN A 131 -15.34 -7.63 -1.53
C GLN A 131 -16.55 -7.00 -0.86
N SER A 132 -17.71 -7.61 -1.08
CA SER A 132 -18.92 -7.48 -0.27
C SER A 132 -19.67 -8.81 -0.35
N VAL A 133 -20.57 -9.06 0.60
CA VAL A 133 -21.40 -10.27 0.61
C VAL A 133 -22.85 -9.86 0.48
N LYS A 134 -23.43 -10.14 -0.68
CA LYS A 134 -24.86 -9.91 -0.94
C LYS A 134 -25.60 -11.22 -0.87
N ILE A 135 -26.57 -11.31 0.03
CA ILE A 135 -27.39 -12.50 0.23
C ILE A 135 -28.76 -12.25 -0.39
N ASN A 136 -29.11 -13.06 -1.38
CA ASN A 136 -30.43 -13.10 -1.98
C ASN A 136 -30.81 -14.56 -2.22
N ILE A 137 -31.61 -15.13 -1.30
CA ILE A 137 -31.95 -16.55 -1.29
C ILE A 137 -32.69 -16.96 -2.57
N VAL A 138 -33.60 -16.11 -3.07
CA VAL A 138 -34.36 -16.40 -4.29
C VAL A 138 -33.43 -16.45 -5.50
N ALA A 139 -32.58 -15.43 -5.66
CA ALA A 139 -31.64 -15.39 -6.78
C ALA A 139 -30.58 -16.52 -6.69
N SER A 140 -30.10 -16.85 -5.49
CA SER A 140 -29.13 -17.93 -5.31
C SER A 140 -29.75 -19.30 -5.59
N THR A 141 -30.98 -19.58 -5.13
CA THR A 141 -31.66 -20.85 -5.43
C THR A 141 -32.00 -21.00 -6.92
N GLU A 142 -32.40 -19.91 -7.58
CA GLU A 142 -32.58 -19.88 -9.04
C GLU A 142 -31.27 -20.15 -9.79
N ASN A 143 -30.17 -19.52 -9.37
CA ASN A 143 -28.85 -19.76 -9.96
C ASN A 143 -28.40 -21.21 -9.80
N ILE A 144 -28.59 -21.81 -8.62
CA ILE A 144 -28.29 -23.22 -8.37
C ILE A 144 -29.09 -24.13 -9.30
N TYR A 145 -30.40 -23.88 -9.42
CA TYR A 145 -31.28 -24.64 -10.32
C TYR A 145 -30.85 -24.52 -11.78
N ASN A 146 -30.51 -23.31 -12.23
CA ASN A 146 -30.03 -23.06 -13.59
C ASN A 146 -28.69 -23.77 -13.87
N LYS A 147 -27.74 -23.74 -12.92
CA LYS A 147 -26.47 -24.48 -13.05
C LYS A 147 -26.70 -26.00 -13.13
N LYS A 148 -27.61 -26.55 -12.32
CA LYS A 148 -28.01 -27.95 -12.42
C LYS A 148 -28.52 -28.29 -13.83
N ASN A 149 -29.44 -27.48 -14.36
CA ASN A 149 -30.01 -27.72 -15.69
C ASN A 149 -28.96 -27.62 -16.79
N GLN A 150 -27.98 -26.71 -16.66
CA GLN A 150 -26.85 -26.62 -17.57
C GLN A 150 -25.97 -27.88 -17.53
N ILE A 151 -25.71 -28.44 -16.33
CA ILE A 151 -24.94 -29.68 -16.19
C ILE A 151 -25.62 -30.83 -16.95
N ILE A 152 -26.93 -31.00 -16.75
CA ILE A 152 -27.73 -32.04 -17.43
C ILE A 152 -27.80 -31.80 -18.95
N ALA A 153 -27.98 -30.55 -19.38
CA ALA A 153 -28.01 -30.21 -20.80
C ALA A 153 -26.67 -30.50 -21.50
N ASN A 154 -25.56 -30.20 -20.83
CA ASN A 154 -24.22 -30.48 -21.34
C ASN A 154 -23.95 -31.99 -21.45
N GLU A 155 -24.43 -32.79 -20.49
CA GLU A 155 -24.37 -34.25 -20.61
C GLU A 155 -25.10 -34.75 -21.86
N ASN A 156 -26.34 -34.28 -22.09
CA ASN A 156 -27.13 -34.68 -23.25
C ASN A 156 -26.48 -34.27 -24.59
N PHE A 157 -25.74 -33.16 -24.62
CA PHE A 157 -25.07 -32.65 -25.82
C PHE A 157 -23.73 -33.36 -26.09
N PHE A 158 -22.93 -33.67 -25.06
CA PHE A 158 -21.59 -34.24 -25.20
C PHE A 158 -21.52 -35.76 -24.98
N GLY A 159 -22.58 -36.39 -24.47
CA GLY A 159 -22.67 -37.81 -24.12
C GLY A 159 -22.48 -38.80 -25.28
N GLY A 160 -22.55 -38.34 -26.53
CA GLY A 160 -22.22 -39.15 -27.72
C GLY A 160 -20.72 -39.22 -28.07
N SER A 161 -19.87 -38.39 -27.45
CA SER A 161 -18.43 -38.35 -27.74
C SER A 161 -17.64 -39.11 -26.68
N ARG A 162 -16.83 -40.09 -27.08
CA ARG A 162 -16.10 -41.06 -26.22
C ARG A 162 -15.10 -40.47 -25.20
N ASN A 163 -15.07 -39.15 -25.00
CA ASN A 163 -14.19 -38.50 -24.03
C ASN A 163 -14.72 -37.10 -23.70
N ARG A 164 -15.27 -36.88 -22.49
CA ARG A 164 -14.77 -35.90 -21.49
C ARG A 164 -15.76 -35.36 -20.44
N TYR A 165 -17.08 -35.48 -20.60
CA TYR A 165 -18.01 -34.90 -19.60
C TYR A 165 -18.23 -35.86 -18.42
N LYS A 166 -17.77 -35.50 -17.23
CA LYS A 166 -17.93 -36.31 -16.01
C LYS A 166 -18.95 -35.64 -15.09
N LEU A 167 -20.22 -36.03 -15.25
CA LEU A 167 -21.35 -35.49 -14.49
C LEU A 167 -21.11 -35.47 -12.97
N GLU A 168 -20.53 -36.55 -12.43
CA GLU A 168 -20.19 -36.65 -11.00
C GLU A 168 -19.23 -35.54 -10.53
N VAL A 169 -18.25 -35.16 -11.35
CA VAL A 169 -17.26 -34.12 -11.01
C VAL A 169 -17.92 -32.75 -11.00
N GLU A 170 -18.81 -32.49 -11.97
CA GLU A 170 -19.55 -31.23 -12.08
C GLU A 170 -20.52 -31.04 -10.91
N PHE A 171 -21.21 -32.10 -10.48
CA PHE A 171 -22.07 -32.05 -9.30
C PHE A 171 -21.27 -31.86 -8.01
N ILE A 172 -20.11 -32.50 -7.86
CA ILE A 172 -19.22 -32.26 -6.70
C ILE A 172 -18.80 -30.79 -6.66
N GLU A 173 -18.41 -30.21 -7.79
CA GLU A 173 -17.97 -28.81 -7.85
C GLU A 173 -19.14 -27.84 -7.59
N LEU A 174 -20.33 -28.10 -8.14
CA LEU A 174 -21.53 -27.30 -7.84
C LEU A 174 -21.86 -27.35 -6.34
N LYS A 175 -21.88 -28.54 -5.73
CA LYS A 175 -22.14 -28.69 -4.28
C LYS A 175 -21.10 -28.01 -3.42
N LYS A 176 -19.84 -28.04 -3.83
CA LYS A 176 -18.75 -27.31 -3.16
C LYS A 176 -18.99 -25.80 -3.22
N GLN A 177 -19.35 -25.26 -4.38
CA GLN A 177 -19.70 -23.84 -4.52
C GLN A 177 -20.88 -23.45 -3.64
N ILE A 178 -21.95 -24.26 -3.61
CA ILE A 178 -23.12 -24.03 -2.76
C ILE A 178 -22.73 -24.02 -1.29
N LYS A 179 -21.94 -25.01 -0.86
CA LYS A 179 -21.45 -25.11 0.52
C LYS A 179 -20.64 -23.87 0.90
N GLU A 180 -19.67 -23.47 0.08
CA GLU A 180 -18.83 -22.30 0.34
C GLU A 180 -19.65 -21.00 0.41
N GLU A 181 -20.68 -20.85 -0.44
CA GLU A 181 -21.59 -19.71 -0.43
C GLU A 181 -22.44 -19.68 0.86
N VAL A 182 -23.08 -20.79 1.21
CA VAL A 182 -23.94 -20.89 2.41
C VAL A 182 -23.12 -20.75 3.70
N GLU A 183 -21.93 -21.34 3.79
CA GLU A 183 -21.05 -21.16 4.94
C GLU A 183 -20.58 -19.71 5.09
N LEU A 184 -20.37 -19.00 3.98
CA LEU A 184 -20.10 -17.56 4.01
C LEU A 184 -21.30 -16.77 4.53
N TRP A 185 -22.53 -17.16 4.17
CA TRP A 185 -23.75 -16.53 4.72
C TRP A 185 -23.80 -16.65 6.25
N PHE A 186 -23.60 -17.85 6.78
CA PHE A 186 -23.57 -18.06 8.24
C PHE A 186 -22.50 -17.21 8.90
N LYS A 187 -21.31 -17.14 8.30
CA LYS A 187 -20.21 -16.34 8.82
C LYS A 187 -20.54 -14.85 8.90
N VAL A 188 -21.11 -14.26 7.84
CA VAL A 188 -21.43 -12.83 7.84
C VAL A 188 -22.57 -12.47 8.78
N PHE A 189 -23.56 -13.35 8.97
CA PHE A 189 -24.60 -13.15 9.98
C PHE A 189 -24.07 -13.27 11.40
N ASN A 190 -23.29 -14.32 11.69
CA ASN A 190 -22.72 -14.53 13.03
C ASN A 190 -21.86 -13.34 13.48
N ILE A 191 -21.00 -12.80 12.58
CA ILE A 191 -20.18 -11.64 12.92
C ILE A 191 -21.00 -10.34 13.03
N ASP A 192 -22.05 -10.18 12.22
CA ASP A 192 -22.96 -9.03 12.31
C ASP A 192 -23.72 -9.02 13.65
N PHE A 193 -24.20 -10.19 14.11
CA PHE A 193 -24.76 -10.32 15.46
C PHE A 193 -23.74 -9.95 16.54
N ALA A 194 -22.49 -10.42 16.41
CA ALA A 194 -21.43 -10.05 17.35
C ALA A 194 -21.15 -8.53 17.36
N TYR A 195 -21.21 -7.85 16.20
CA TYR A 195 -21.11 -6.39 16.14
C TYR A 195 -22.25 -5.70 16.89
N GLU A 196 -23.48 -6.19 16.75
CA GLU A 196 -24.63 -5.63 17.47
C GLU A 196 -24.51 -5.83 19.00
N ILE A 197 -23.95 -6.95 19.45
CA ILE A 197 -23.65 -7.17 20.87
C ILE A 197 -22.53 -6.21 21.33
N ALA A 198 -21.46 -6.05 20.54
CA ALA A 198 -20.37 -5.14 20.86
C ALA A 198 -20.85 -3.69 21.01
N LYS A 199 -21.69 -3.20 20.08
CA LYS A 199 -22.28 -1.86 20.14
C LYS A 199 -23.15 -1.62 21.38
N LYS A 200 -23.78 -2.67 21.92
CA LYS A 200 -24.63 -2.62 23.12
C LYS A 200 -23.85 -2.88 24.42
N THR A 201 -22.58 -3.23 24.33
CA THR A 201 -21.75 -3.53 25.50
C THR A 201 -21.47 -2.24 26.28
N PRO A 202 -21.84 -2.15 27.57
CA PRO A 202 -21.58 -0.97 28.38
C PRO A 202 -20.09 -0.62 28.40
N ASN A 203 -19.79 0.67 28.36
CA ASN A 203 -18.40 1.19 28.40
C ASN A 203 -17.48 0.63 27.31
N MET A 204 -18.04 0.12 26.20
CA MET A 204 -17.26 -0.24 25.02
C MET A 204 -16.74 1.02 24.35
N LEU A 205 -15.43 1.06 24.14
CA LEU A 205 -14.73 2.16 23.50
C LEU A 205 -14.44 1.84 22.04
N VAL A 206 -13.97 0.62 21.77
CA VAL A 206 -13.52 0.17 20.44
C VAL A 206 -13.84 -1.32 20.29
N TYR A 207 -14.17 -1.77 19.09
CA TYR A 207 -14.23 -3.19 18.75
C TYR A 207 -13.57 -3.48 17.40
N SER A 208 -12.99 -4.67 17.28
CA SER A 208 -12.39 -5.14 16.03
C SER A 208 -13.46 -5.45 14.99
N HIS A 209 -13.13 -5.23 13.72
CA HIS A 209 -14.06 -5.49 12.62
C HIS A 209 -13.37 -5.90 11.32
N ARG A 210 -14.18 -6.32 10.35
CA ARG A 210 -13.80 -6.62 8.96
C ARG A 210 -14.66 -5.90 7.93
N ILE A 211 -15.20 -4.75 8.34
CA ILE A 211 -16.05 -3.92 7.50
C ILE A 211 -15.25 -3.46 6.28
N SER A 212 -15.79 -3.68 5.08
CA SER A 212 -15.16 -3.29 3.82
C SER A 212 -15.21 -1.78 3.59
N GLY A 213 -14.20 -1.25 2.90
CA GLY A 213 -14.08 0.16 2.56
C GLY A 213 -13.38 0.99 3.62
N TRP A 214 -13.46 2.30 3.46
CA TRP A 214 -12.95 3.24 4.45
C TRP A 214 -13.75 3.12 5.74
N SER A 215 -13.13 2.55 6.77
CA SER A 215 -13.61 2.64 8.14
C SER A 215 -12.66 3.57 8.87
N ASN A 216 -13.22 4.68 9.35
CA ASN A 216 -12.54 5.70 10.13
C ASN A 216 -13.34 6.10 11.39
N PRO A 217 -13.93 5.15 12.14
CA PRO A 217 -14.66 5.49 13.35
C PRO A 217 -13.70 6.17 14.32
N GLU A 218 -14.09 7.37 14.77
CA GLU A 218 -13.40 8.09 15.82
C GLU A 218 -14.03 7.67 17.15
N TYR A 219 -13.24 7.03 17.99
CA TYR A 219 -13.63 6.56 19.31
C TYR A 219 -13.06 7.49 20.37
N GLN A 220 -13.92 8.02 21.22
CA GLN A 220 -13.51 8.75 22.42
C GLN A 220 -13.04 7.72 23.46
N ILE A 221 -11.74 7.66 23.73
CA ILE A 221 -11.15 6.65 24.62
C ILE A 221 -11.10 7.14 26.07
N THR A 222 -10.68 8.39 26.27
CA THR A 222 -10.71 9.10 27.55
C THR A 222 -11.19 10.53 27.31
N LYS A 223 -11.38 11.38 28.33
CA LYS A 223 -11.75 12.80 28.12
C LYS A 223 -10.80 13.54 27.16
N ASN A 224 -9.50 13.21 27.20
CA ASN A 224 -8.47 13.91 26.44
C ASN A 224 -7.92 13.10 25.26
N LEU A 225 -8.21 11.80 25.16
CA LEU A 225 -7.66 10.93 24.12
C LEU A 225 -8.77 10.36 23.24
N LYS A 226 -8.60 10.49 21.92
CA LYS A 226 -9.38 9.80 20.91
C LYS A 226 -8.49 8.87 20.09
N GLN A 227 -9.08 7.80 19.57
CA GLN A 227 -8.46 6.92 18.60
C GLN A 227 -9.33 6.87 17.35
N GLN A 228 -8.70 6.98 16.19
CA GLN A 228 -9.29 6.61 14.92
C GLN A 228 -8.51 5.43 14.35
N VAL A 229 -9.21 4.32 14.11
CA VAL A 229 -8.65 3.19 13.36
C VAL A 229 -8.93 3.45 11.89
N LYS A 230 -7.88 3.72 11.12
CA LYS A 230 -7.97 4.07 9.70
C LYS A 230 -7.69 2.83 8.87
N THR A 231 -8.72 2.35 8.18
CA THR A 231 -8.63 1.17 7.31
C THR A 231 -9.37 1.41 6.02
N ASN A 232 -8.90 0.83 4.92
CA ASN A 232 -9.62 0.75 3.64
C ASN A 232 -9.68 -0.72 3.18
N PHE A 233 -10.16 -1.62 4.06
CA PHE A 233 -10.19 -3.04 3.74
C PHE A 233 -10.93 -3.30 2.44
N GLY A 234 -10.44 -4.25 1.64
CA GLY A 234 -11.09 -4.55 0.38
C GLY A 234 -10.54 -3.77 -0.83
N TYR A 235 -9.35 -3.16 -0.73
CA TYR A 235 -8.74 -2.33 -1.78
C TYR A 235 -7.47 -2.93 -2.41
N GLY A 236 -7.19 -4.20 -2.16
CA GLY A 236 -6.06 -4.89 -2.80
C GLY A 236 -4.71 -4.51 -2.19
N SER A 237 -3.70 -4.34 -3.04
CA SER A 237 -2.32 -4.01 -2.62
C SER A 237 -2.18 -2.64 -1.94
N VAL A 238 -3.16 -1.75 -2.11
CA VAL A 238 -3.20 -0.42 -1.47
C VAL A 238 -4.08 -0.40 -0.22
N SER A 239 -4.44 -1.58 0.30
CA SER A 239 -5.15 -1.68 1.58
C SER A 239 -4.19 -1.35 2.73
N TYR A 240 -4.67 -0.64 3.73
CA TYR A 240 -3.92 -0.21 4.90
C TYR A 240 -4.68 -0.45 6.20
N PHE A 241 -3.91 -0.49 7.29
CA PHE A 241 -4.42 -0.54 8.65
C PHE A 241 -3.53 0.36 9.52
N TYR A 242 -4.06 1.51 9.90
CA TYR A 242 -3.35 2.49 10.71
C TYR A 242 -4.15 2.87 11.96
N SER A 243 -3.46 3.38 12.98
CA SER A 243 -4.08 4.03 14.13
C SER A 243 -3.65 5.49 14.18
N LEU A 244 -4.61 6.38 14.41
CA LEU A 244 -4.42 7.80 14.63
C LEU A 244 -4.91 8.17 16.02
N LEU A 245 -4.03 8.67 16.87
CA LEU A 245 -4.36 9.21 18.18
C LEU A 245 -4.59 10.71 18.08
N THR A 246 -5.55 11.22 18.85
CA THR A 246 -5.75 12.66 19.04
C THR A 246 -5.75 12.94 20.54
N PHE A 247 -4.83 13.78 21.00
CA PHE A 247 -4.70 14.15 22.41
C PHE A 247 -4.99 15.64 22.60
N LYS A 248 -5.92 15.98 23.49
CA LYS A 248 -6.41 17.36 23.73
C LYS A 248 -6.77 18.10 22.42
N ASN A 249 -7.47 17.39 21.53
CA ASN A 249 -7.86 17.86 20.19
C ASN A 249 -6.71 18.12 19.20
N ILE A 250 -5.49 17.69 19.51
CA ILE A 250 -4.34 17.77 18.61
C ILE A 250 -4.03 16.37 18.09
N GLN A 251 -4.01 16.21 16.77
CA GLN A 251 -3.76 14.92 16.14
C GLN A 251 -2.28 14.56 16.23
N ILE A 252 -1.97 13.38 16.79
CA ILE A 252 -0.63 12.81 16.85
C ILE A 252 -0.30 12.19 15.50
N THR A 253 0.17 12.99 14.54
CA THR A 253 0.51 12.55 13.17
C THR A 253 2.00 12.61 12.86
N PRO A 254 2.83 11.76 13.49
CA PRO A 254 4.24 11.61 13.19
C PRO A 254 4.52 10.88 11.88
N LEU A 255 3.52 10.44 11.13
CA LEU A 255 3.70 9.70 9.89
C LEU A 255 2.66 10.11 8.85
N SER A 256 3.05 10.00 7.57
CA SER A 256 2.15 10.21 6.44
C SER A 256 2.51 9.34 5.24
N GLU A 257 1.52 8.74 4.59
CA GLU A 257 1.69 7.95 3.36
C GLU A 257 0.82 8.49 2.23
N TRP A 258 1.34 8.42 1.00
CA TRP A 258 0.59 8.70 -0.22
C TRP A 258 0.02 7.39 -0.76
N ILE A 259 -1.30 7.30 -0.85
CA ILE A 259 -2.00 6.14 -1.39
C ILE A 259 -2.54 6.50 -2.77
N GLU A 260 -2.09 5.78 -3.80
CA GLU A 260 -2.54 5.95 -5.18
C GLU A 260 -3.51 4.82 -5.58
N TYR A 261 -4.77 5.17 -5.79
CA TYR A 261 -5.80 4.25 -6.26
C TYR A 261 -5.83 4.24 -7.80
N GLN A 262 -4.88 3.52 -8.40
CA GLN A 262 -4.68 3.49 -9.85
C GLN A 262 -5.96 3.19 -10.66
N LYS A 263 -6.83 2.32 -10.17
CA LYS A 263 -8.10 1.97 -10.85
C LYS A 263 -9.19 3.04 -10.74
N SER A 264 -9.03 4.01 -9.86
CA SER A 264 -10.01 5.05 -9.57
C SER A 264 -9.50 6.45 -9.90
N ASN A 265 -8.29 6.59 -10.46
CA ASN A 265 -7.62 7.87 -10.77
C ASN A 265 -7.69 8.87 -9.60
N PHE A 266 -7.57 8.36 -8.39
CA PHE A 266 -7.66 9.12 -7.15
C PHE A 266 -6.44 8.82 -6.29
N SER A 267 -5.96 9.81 -5.56
CA SER A 267 -4.88 9.64 -4.59
C SER A 267 -5.19 10.42 -3.33
N GLU A 268 -4.73 9.92 -2.19
CA GLU A 268 -4.88 10.60 -0.91
C GLU A 268 -3.59 10.55 -0.10
N VAL A 269 -3.37 11.57 0.73
CA VAL A 269 -2.31 11.57 1.74
C VAL A 269 -2.93 11.23 3.08
N ILE A 270 -2.54 10.08 3.64
CA ILE A 270 -3.06 9.59 4.91
C ILE A 270 -2.04 9.86 5.99
N ARG A 271 -2.46 10.61 7.01
CA ARG A 271 -1.69 10.84 8.23
C ARG A 271 -2.16 9.92 9.34
N TYR A 272 -1.21 9.41 10.11
CA TYR A 272 -1.45 8.43 11.17
C TYR A 272 -0.35 8.48 12.26
N THR A 273 -0.61 7.82 13.39
CA THR A 273 0.36 7.66 14.49
C THR A 273 1.18 6.39 14.36
N LYS A 274 0.52 5.28 14.04
CA LYS A 274 1.18 3.98 13.88
C LYS A 274 0.55 3.19 12.73
N SER A 275 1.38 2.49 11.98
CA SER A 275 0.96 1.55 10.95
C SER A 275 1.05 0.10 11.42
N PHE A 276 0.17 -0.75 10.88
CA PHE A 276 0.16 -2.19 11.12
C PHE A 276 0.05 -2.90 9.78
N SER A 277 1.18 -3.43 9.29
CA SER A 277 1.23 -4.19 8.06
C SER A 277 2.37 -5.19 8.06
N SER A 278 2.25 -6.24 7.25
CA SER A 278 3.38 -7.08 6.87
C SER A 278 3.48 -7.13 5.35
N LYS A 279 4.58 -7.71 4.88
CA LYS A 279 4.82 -7.93 3.46
C LYS A 279 4.96 -9.43 3.22
N THR A 280 4.13 -9.99 2.34
CA THR A 280 4.28 -11.39 1.90
C THR A 280 4.82 -11.54 0.49
N PRO A 281 5.72 -12.51 0.26
CA PRO A 281 6.26 -12.78 -1.07
C PRO A 281 5.18 -13.35 -2.00
N LYS A 282 5.16 -12.90 -3.26
CA LYS A 282 4.33 -13.45 -4.34
C LYS A 282 5.22 -14.12 -5.37
N TYR A 283 4.88 -15.36 -5.72
CA TYR A 283 5.67 -16.18 -6.66
C TYR A 283 4.93 -16.38 -7.98
N ASP A 284 5.67 -16.61 -9.06
CA ASP A 284 5.12 -17.04 -10.34
C ASP A 284 4.83 -18.55 -10.38
N ARG A 285 4.36 -19.04 -11.53
CA ARG A 285 4.04 -20.47 -11.74
C ARG A 285 5.25 -21.39 -11.65
N GLN A 286 6.47 -20.85 -11.77
CA GLN A 286 7.74 -21.55 -11.64
C GLN A 286 8.34 -21.37 -10.24
N ASN A 287 7.54 -20.90 -9.27
CA ASN A 287 7.95 -20.63 -7.89
C ASN A 287 9.07 -19.57 -7.76
N ARG A 288 9.17 -18.64 -8.71
CA ARG A 288 10.12 -17.52 -8.65
C ARG A 288 9.44 -16.32 -8.03
N LEU A 289 10.09 -15.70 -7.05
CA LEU A 289 9.57 -14.52 -6.35
C LEU A 289 9.46 -13.33 -7.31
N LEU A 290 8.24 -12.81 -7.47
CA LEU A 290 7.87 -11.70 -8.34
C LEU A 290 7.94 -10.35 -7.62
N TYR A 291 7.21 -10.20 -6.51
CA TYR A 291 7.11 -8.97 -5.72
C TYR A 291 6.63 -9.29 -4.29
N TYR A 292 6.76 -8.34 -3.37
CA TYR A 292 6.13 -8.43 -2.05
C TYR A 292 4.81 -7.65 -2.06
N LYS A 293 3.74 -8.27 -1.55
CA LYS A 293 2.45 -7.64 -1.39
C LYS A 293 2.27 -7.19 0.06
N THR A 294 1.82 -5.96 0.28
CA THR A 294 1.30 -5.55 1.59
C THR A 294 0.14 -6.47 1.96
N GLN A 295 0.26 -7.07 3.14
CA GLN A 295 -0.75 -7.95 3.71
C GLN A 295 -1.29 -7.33 4.99
N ILE A 296 -2.61 -7.35 5.09
CA ILE A 296 -3.35 -6.91 6.26
C ILE A 296 -4.04 -8.12 6.86
N GLU A 297 -3.83 -8.35 8.15
CA GLU A 297 -4.33 -9.52 8.87
C GLU A 297 -5.22 -9.10 10.04
N ASN A 298 -6.11 -10.01 10.47
CA ASN A 298 -6.97 -9.77 11.63
C ASN A 298 -6.15 -9.59 12.93
N SER A 299 -4.99 -10.21 13.03
CA SER A 299 -4.06 -10.09 14.17
C SER A 299 -3.67 -8.64 14.44
N TYR A 300 -3.68 -7.75 13.43
CA TYR A 300 -3.35 -6.34 13.61
C TYR A 300 -4.33 -5.55 14.46
N TRP A 301 -5.54 -6.07 14.65
CA TRP A 301 -6.43 -5.53 15.67
C TRP A 301 -5.86 -5.68 17.08
N HIS A 302 -5.11 -6.75 17.37
CA HIS A 302 -4.45 -6.91 18.66
C HIS A 302 -3.47 -5.76 18.90
N TYR A 303 -2.55 -5.52 17.95
CA TYR A 303 -1.56 -4.46 18.09
C TYR A 303 -2.19 -3.07 18.12
N ALA A 304 -3.23 -2.82 17.31
CA ALA A 304 -3.93 -1.54 17.31
C ALA A 304 -4.64 -1.27 18.64
N ILE A 305 -5.36 -2.27 19.18
CA ILE A 305 -6.08 -2.14 20.45
C ILE A 305 -5.09 -2.06 21.62
N GLU A 306 -4.03 -2.86 21.63
CA GLU A 306 -3.01 -2.84 22.68
C GLU A 306 -2.22 -1.51 22.67
N PHE A 307 -1.90 -0.98 21.48
CA PHE A 307 -1.29 0.34 21.33
C PHE A 307 -2.15 1.43 21.96
N THR A 308 -3.45 1.42 21.67
CA THR A 308 -4.40 2.37 22.26
C THR A 308 -4.61 2.14 23.75
N ASN A 309 -4.66 0.89 24.21
CA ASN A 309 -4.77 0.56 25.63
C ASN A 309 -3.61 1.16 26.43
N LYS A 310 -2.37 0.93 25.97
CA LYS A 310 -1.14 1.46 26.59
C LYS A 310 -1.16 2.99 26.59
N ALA A 311 -1.51 3.61 25.45
CA ALA A 311 -1.62 5.06 25.32
C ALA A 311 -2.66 5.64 26.29
N ALA A 312 -3.84 5.02 26.37
CA ALA A 312 -4.95 5.49 27.19
C ALA A 312 -4.64 5.41 28.68
N ASN A 313 -4.20 4.24 29.16
CA ASN A 313 -3.84 4.07 30.57
C ASN A 313 -2.69 4.98 30.98
N LEU A 314 -1.67 5.14 30.13
CA LEU A 314 -0.58 6.07 30.42
C LEU A 314 -1.08 7.52 30.50
N SER A 315 -1.99 7.93 29.61
CA SER A 315 -2.58 9.27 29.63
C SER A 315 -3.41 9.56 30.89
N LEU A 316 -3.99 8.51 31.51
CA LEU A 316 -4.77 8.62 32.74
C LEU A 316 -3.88 8.65 34.00
N VAL A 317 -2.84 7.82 34.03
CA VAL A 317 -1.97 7.66 35.21
C VAL A 317 -0.87 8.71 35.25
N ASN A 318 -0.25 9.00 34.12
CA ASN A 318 0.90 9.89 34.02
C ASN A 318 0.92 10.64 32.69
N GLU A 319 0.18 11.74 32.63
CA GLU A 319 0.10 12.58 31.44
C GLU A 319 1.49 13.04 30.95
N LYS A 320 2.41 13.34 31.86
CA LYS A 320 3.78 13.76 31.49
C LYS A 320 4.52 12.66 30.72
N GLU A 321 4.45 11.42 31.19
CA GLU A 321 5.09 10.29 30.52
C GLU A 321 4.38 9.92 29.21
N PHE A 322 3.05 10.10 29.14
CA PHE A 322 2.32 10.01 27.87
C PHE A 322 2.84 11.02 26.84
N VAL A 323 2.95 12.29 27.24
CA VAL A 323 3.43 13.38 26.39
C VAL A 323 4.87 13.10 25.93
N GLU A 324 5.73 12.66 26.85
CA GLU A 324 7.10 12.26 26.54
C GLU A 324 7.15 11.17 25.45
N LYS A 325 6.39 10.10 25.65
CA LYS A 325 6.45 8.90 24.79
C LYS A 325 5.77 9.09 23.43
N TYR A 326 4.59 9.69 23.40
CA TYR A 326 3.76 9.72 22.19
C TYR A 326 3.84 11.03 21.41
N ILE A 327 4.42 12.09 21.99
CA ILE A 327 4.54 13.41 21.34
C ILE A 327 6.02 13.79 21.22
N ILE A 328 6.73 13.97 22.34
CA ILE A 328 8.12 14.44 22.35
C ILE A 328 9.04 13.49 21.58
N GLN A 329 9.02 12.19 21.90
CA GLN A 329 9.86 11.20 21.21
C GLN A 329 9.59 11.13 19.70
N GLU A 330 8.35 11.35 19.28
CA GLU A 330 8.00 11.33 17.85
C GLU A 330 8.47 12.61 17.15
N CYS A 331 8.37 13.78 17.79
CA CYS A 331 8.99 15.02 17.32
C CYS A 331 10.52 14.88 17.22
N GLU A 332 11.16 14.27 18.22
CA GLU A 332 12.60 13.98 18.20
C GLU A 332 12.99 13.06 17.05
N LYS A 333 12.29 11.93 16.87
CA LYS A 333 12.55 11.00 15.76
C LYS A 333 12.44 11.69 14.40
N MET A 334 11.43 12.53 14.22
CA MET A 334 11.24 13.30 12.99
C MET A 334 12.42 14.24 12.72
N VAL A 335 12.78 15.10 13.68
CA VAL A 335 13.86 16.08 13.48
C VAL A 335 15.22 15.38 13.33
N ASN A 336 15.52 14.37 14.15
CA ASN A 336 16.72 13.54 14.01
C ASN A 336 16.81 12.88 12.63
N GLY A 337 15.67 12.46 12.07
CA GLY A 337 15.60 11.91 10.73
C GLY A 337 15.91 12.92 9.62
N LEU A 338 15.43 14.16 9.75
CA LEU A 338 15.77 15.24 8.84
C LEU A 338 17.28 15.55 8.89
N GLU A 339 17.84 15.61 10.10
CA GLU A 339 19.28 15.80 10.31
C GLU A 339 20.10 14.64 9.71
N MET A 340 19.63 13.40 9.84
CA MET A 340 20.22 12.23 9.17
C MET A 340 20.17 12.36 7.65
N PHE A 341 19.04 12.79 7.07
CA PHE A 341 18.92 13.01 5.62
C PHE A 341 19.89 14.07 5.10
N TYR A 342 20.22 15.07 5.91
CA TYR A 342 21.21 16.09 5.57
C TYR A 342 22.65 15.56 5.61
N ASN A 343 22.98 14.70 6.58
CA ASN A 343 24.34 14.22 6.79
C ASN A 343 24.69 13.03 5.88
N ASP A 344 23.76 12.12 5.64
CA ASP A 344 24.02 10.85 4.98
C ASP A 344 23.72 10.91 3.47
N SER A 345 24.41 10.11 2.65
CA SER A 345 24.08 9.92 1.23
C SER A 345 23.46 8.55 0.92
N GLU A 346 23.47 7.67 1.91
CA GLU A 346 23.06 6.28 1.77
C GLU A 346 21.81 6.02 2.59
N PHE A 347 20.70 5.70 1.92
CA PHE A 347 19.42 5.48 2.58
C PHE A 347 18.83 4.13 2.23
N TYR A 348 18.09 3.56 3.17
CA TYR A 348 17.38 2.31 2.94
C TYR A 348 16.01 2.62 2.35
N PHE A 349 15.79 2.17 1.12
CA PHE A 349 14.48 2.18 0.50
C PHE A 349 13.93 0.76 0.41
N ILE A 350 12.62 0.66 0.55
CA ILE A 350 11.88 -0.55 0.22
C ILE A 350 11.55 -0.44 -1.26
N ASP A 351 12.31 -1.11 -2.11
CA ASP A 351 11.94 -1.28 -3.51
C ASP A 351 10.94 -2.45 -3.60
N GLU A 352 9.67 -2.13 -3.79
CA GLU A 352 8.60 -3.14 -3.90
C GLU A 352 8.77 -4.06 -5.13
N ASN A 353 9.66 -3.69 -6.06
CA ASN A 353 9.89 -4.36 -7.33
C ASN A 353 11.28 -5.03 -7.45
N GLN A 354 12.21 -4.88 -6.48
CA GLN A 354 13.56 -5.47 -6.57
C GLN A 354 13.89 -6.43 -5.44
N ILE A 355 14.07 -7.71 -5.79
CA ILE A 355 14.31 -8.81 -4.85
C ILE A 355 15.55 -9.62 -5.27
N LYS A 356 16.30 -10.12 -4.29
CA LYS A 356 17.43 -11.05 -4.50
C LYS A 356 16.83 -12.44 -4.42
N ILE A 357 16.55 -12.99 -5.58
CA ILE A 357 15.87 -14.29 -5.80
C ILE A 357 16.54 -15.44 -5.02
N GLU A 358 17.84 -15.33 -4.73
CA GLU A 358 18.65 -16.39 -4.13
C GLU A 358 18.51 -16.53 -2.61
N LYS A 359 17.94 -15.56 -1.88
CA LYS A 359 17.99 -15.53 -0.41
C LYS A 359 16.67 -15.33 0.33
N GLU A 360 15.54 -15.21 -0.38
CA GLU A 360 14.21 -14.98 0.24
C GLU A 360 14.16 -13.79 1.23
N GLU A 361 15.08 -12.84 1.10
CA GLU A 361 15.14 -11.64 1.95
C GLU A 361 14.51 -10.45 1.20
N ILE A 362 13.80 -9.59 1.94
CA ILE A 362 13.50 -8.23 1.49
C ILE A 362 14.85 -7.54 1.28
N ILE A 363 15.23 -7.22 0.03
CA ILE A 363 16.36 -6.32 -0.16
C ILE A 363 15.89 -4.93 0.27
N ARG A 364 16.22 -4.54 1.50
CA ARG A 364 16.37 -3.12 1.81
C ARG A 364 17.57 -2.65 1.01
N LYS A 365 17.32 -2.02 -0.13
CA LYS A 365 18.42 -1.52 -0.96
C LYS A 365 18.91 -0.26 -0.28
N ARG A 366 20.15 -0.32 0.21
CA ARG A 366 20.91 0.87 0.51
C ARG A 366 21.18 1.55 -0.83
N ILE A 367 20.44 2.62 -1.13
CA ILE A 367 20.65 3.45 -2.31
C ILE A 367 21.60 4.55 -1.88
N ASP A 368 22.77 4.57 -2.52
CA ASP A 368 23.73 5.66 -2.42
C ASP A 368 23.37 6.69 -3.49
N PHE A 369 22.63 7.73 -3.09
CA PHE A 369 22.26 8.81 -4.01
C PHE A 369 23.47 9.72 -4.24
N LYS A 370 23.65 10.17 -5.50
CA LYS A 370 24.75 11.06 -5.89
C LYS A 370 24.26 12.19 -6.78
N GLY A 371 25.05 13.26 -6.81
CA GLY A 371 24.80 14.39 -7.69
C GLY A 371 23.43 15.03 -7.46
N TYR A 372 22.72 15.32 -8.55
CA TYR A 372 21.42 15.98 -8.49
C TYR A 372 20.36 15.16 -7.75
N GLU A 373 20.35 13.84 -7.88
CA GLU A 373 19.34 12.98 -7.26
C GLU A 373 19.35 13.08 -5.72
N LEU A 374 20.54 13.15 -5.11
CA LEU A 374 20.68 13.38 -3.67
C LEU A 374 20.15 14.75 -3.28
N ILE A 375 20.43 15.77 -4.09
CA ILE A 375 19.97 17.14 -3.83
C ILE A 375 18.45 17.22 -3.97
N ASP A 376 17.87 16.59 -4.99
CA ASP A 376 16.44 16.56 -5.22
C ASP A 376 15.71 15.85 -4.06
N PHE A 377 16.21 14.68 -3.66
CA PHE A 377 15.69 13.96 -2.50
C PHE A 377 15.74 14.81 -1.22
N ARG A 378 16.89 15.43 -0.92
CA ARG A 378 17.04 16.29 0.27
C ARG A 378 16.19 17.56 0.18
N THR A 379 15.99 18.12 -1.01
CA THR A 379 15.10 19.27 -1.25
C THR A 379 13.68 18.92 -0.85
N GLU A 380 13.18 17.78 -1.33
CA GLU A 380 11.87 17.25 -0.98
C GLU A 380 11.72 17.06 0.54
N LYS A 381 12.72 16.44 1.21
CA LYS A 381 12.63 16.09 2.63
C LYS A 381 12.84 17.29 3.55
N ILE A 382 13.91 18.06 3.34
CA ILE A 382 14.33 19.13 4.25
C ILE A 382 13.49 20.38 4.05
N ILE A 383 13.32 20.86 2.80
CA ILE A 383 12.47 22.03 2.52
C ILE A 383 11.00 21.66 2.61
N GLY A 384 10.63 20.42 2.24
CA GLY A 384 9.30 19.89 2.51
C GLY A 384 8.91 19.96 3.98
N ALA A 385 9.86 19.71 4.90
CA ALA A 385 9.63 19.74 6.34
C ALA A 385 9.05 21.06 6.87
N LEU A 386 9.23 22.18 6.15
CA LEU A 386 8.68 23.47 6.55
C LEU A 386 7.15 23.48 6.62
N ASP A 387 6.46 22.64 5.84
CA ASP A 387 4.99 22.53 5.90
C ASP A 387 4.50 22.00 7.26
N PHE A 388 5.38 21.33 8.01
CA PHE A 388 5.04 20.71 9.28
C PHE A 388 5.25 21.65 10.46
N ILE A 389 5.89 22.81 10.28
CA ILE A 389 6.09 23.78 11.37
C ILE A 389 4.75 24.17 12.01
N LEU A 390 3.72 24.43 11.20
CA LEU A 390 2.38 24.75 11.71
C LEU A 390 1.80 23.61 12.54
N LYS A 391 2.04 22.35 12.14
CA LYS A 391 1.57 21.17 12.87
C LYS A 391 2.34 20.91 14.15
N ILE A 392 3.65 21.14 14.15
CA ILE A 392 4.46 21.11 15.36
C ILE A 392 3.96 22.19 16.33
N ASN A 393 3.72 23.40 15.83
CA ASN A 393 3.24 24.52 16.63
C ASN A 393 1.87 24.25 17.28
N GLU A 394 1.01 23.38 16.73
CA GLU A 394 -0.24 22.96 17.41
C GLU A 394 0.06 22.33 18.79
N TYR A 395 1.20 21.66 18.96
CA TYR A 395 1.60 21.10 20.25
C TYR A 395 2.14 22.11 21.26
N ASN A 396 2.30 23.40 20.92
CA ASN A 396 2.80 24.42 21.87
C ASN A 396 1.93 24.54 23.13
N SER A 397 0.66 24.17 23.05
CA SER A 397 -0.25 24.11 24.20
C SER A 397 0.01 22.94 25.16
N ILE A 398 0.82 21.96 24.75
CA ILE A 398 1.14 20.74 25.51
C ILE A 398 2.61 20.72 25.91
N ILE A 399 3.51 21.01 24.97
CA ILE A 399 4.97 21.02 25.16
C ILE A 399 5.56 22.27 24.50
N PRO A 400 6.67 22.84 25.00
CA PRO A 400 7.42 23.83 24.25
C PRO A 400 7.94 23.21 22.95
N THR A 401 7.60 23.79 21.80
CA THR A 401 7.99 23.25 20.48
C THR A 401 9.04 24.07 19.75
N ASP A 402 9.40 25.23 20.31
CA ASP A 402 10.34 26.18 19.71
C ASP A 402 11.67 25.51 19.34
N LEU A 403 12.16 24.61 20.19
CA LEU A 403 13.39 23.84 19.93
C LEU A 403 13.29 23.00 18.64
N TYR A 404 12.16 22.34 18.38
CA TYR A 404 11.97 21.52 17.18
C TYR A 404 11.86 22.39 15.92
N ILE A 405 11.10 23.48 16.03
CA ILE A 405 10.92 24.44 14.93
C ILE A 405 12.26 25.08 14.58
N GLU A 406 13.03 25.51 15.59
CA GLU A 406 14.35 26.10 15.41
C GLU A 406 15.31 25.12 14.72
N ARG A 407 15.35 23.85 15.15
CA ARG A 407 16.18 22.82 14.49
C ARG A 407 15.82 22.63 13.01
N ILE A 408 14.53 22.60 12.68
CA ILE A 408 14.07 22.50 11.28
C ILE A 408 14.48 23.73 10.47
N LEU A 409 14.31 24.94 11.04
CA LEU A 409 14.68 26.20 10.39
C LEU A 409 16.18 26.30 10.16
N ILE A 410 17.00 26.00 11.18
CA ILE A 410 18.47 25.99 11.08
C ILE A 410 18.93 24.98 10.02
N LEU A 411 18.35 23.78 10.00
CA LEU A 411 18.68 22.76 9.00
C LEU A 411 18.38 23.26 7.58
N ASN A 412 17.22 23.89 7.38
CA ASN A 412 16.82 24.48 6.12
C ASN A 412 17.73 25.64 5.69
N GLN A 413 18.09 26.54 6.63
CA GLN A 413 19.03 27.63 6.39
C GLN A 413 20.41 27.11 5.97
N LYS A 414 20.88 26.01 6.55
CA LYS A 414 22.14 25.35 6.15
C LYS A 414 22.04 24.71 4.77
N PHE A 415 20.90 24.12 4.43
CA PHE A 415 20.74 23.36 3.19
C PHE A 415 20.42 24.24 1.96
N ILE A 416 19.66 25.32 2.11
CA ILE A 416 19.19 26.15 0.99
C ILE A 416 20.28 26.65 0.03
N PRO A 417 21.53 27.01 0.45
CA PRO A 417 22.58 27.41 -0.49
C PRO A 417 22.95 26.30 -1.49
N THR A 418 22.83 25.03 -1.07
CA THR A 418 23.08 23.87 -1.93
C THR A 418 22.02 23.76 -3.03
N VAL A 419 20.76 24.08 -2.70
CA VAL A 419 19.64 24.09 -3.64
C VAL A 419 19.79 25.22 -4.66
N PHE A 420 20.23 26.42 -4.23
CA PHE A 420 20.55 27.51 -5.15
C PHE A 420 21.66 27.13 -6.13
N LYS A 421 22.76 26.55 -5.63
CA LYS A 421 23.86 26.06 -6.49
C LYS A 421 23.38 24.99 -7.47
N ALA A 422 22.51 24.08 -7.03
CA ALA A 422 21.92 23.07 -7.91
C ALA A 422 21.05 23.70 -8.99
N LEU A 423 20.26 24.74 -8.66
CA LEU A 423 19.46 25.48 -9.63
C LEU A 423 20.35 26.15 -10.69
N GLU A 424 21.45 26.78 -10.28
CA GLU A 424 22.43 27.38 -11.21
C GLU A 424 23.00 26.32 -12.16
N ASN A 425 23.44 25.18 -11.61
CA ASN A 425 23.97 24.07 -12.40
C ASN A 425 22.93 23.52 -13.38
N GLN A 426 21.69 23.29 -12.94
CA GLN A 426 20.63 22.79 -13.82
C GLN A 426 20.24 23.81 -14.91
N ASN A 427 20.32 25.11 -14.63
CA ASN A 427 20.13 26.14 -15.65
C ASN A 427 21.24 26.13 -16.70
N LEU A 428 22.50 25.92 -16.28
CA LEU A 428 23.64 25.79 -17.19
C LEU A 428 23.49 24.55 -18.08
N GLU A 429 23.22 23.38 -17.49
CA GLU A 429 22.99 22.12 -18.22
C GLU A 429 21.83 22.25 -19.21
N ARG A 430 20.72 22.87 -18.80
CA ARG A 430 19.59 23.17 -19.69
C ARG A 430 20.00 24.05 -20.87
N LYS A 431 20.81 25.10 -20.63
CA LYS A 431 21.30 25.99 -21.69
C LYS A 431 22.20 25.24 -22.67
N LEU A 432 23.09 24.38 -22.17
CA LEU A 432 23.95 23.53 -23.00
C LEU A 432 23.12 22.54 -23.83
N ALA A 433 22.11 21.89 -23.23
CA ALA A 433 21.22 20.97 -23.94
C ALA A 433 20.45 21.66 -25.08
N ILE A 434 19.93 22.87 -24.84
CA ILE A 434 19.25 23.69 -25.87
C ILE A 434 20.23 24.09 -26.98
N ASN A 435 21.45 24.53 -26.64
CA ASN A 435 22.45 24.88 -27.63
C ASN A 435 22.82 23.68 -28.51
N ASN A 436 23.05 22.52 -27.91
CA ASN A 436 23.36 21.30 -28.64
C ASN A 436 22.21 20.89 -29.57
N TYR A 437 20.96 20.98 -29.10
CA TYR A 437 19.77 20.75 -29.93
C TYR A 437 19.70 21.73 -31.10
N ASN A 438 19.95 23.02 -30.87
CA ASN A 438 19.94 24.04 -31.91
C ASN A 438 21.06 23.85 -32.95
N SER A 439 22.20 23.30 -32.55
CA SER A 439 23.27 22.91 -33.47
C SER A 439 22.96 21.64 -34.25
N PHE A 440 22.22 20.69 -33.66
CA PHE A 440 21.83 19.42 -34.26
C PHE A 440 20.65 19.55 -35.25
N ILE A 441 19.65 20.36 -34.90
CA ILE A 441 18.38 20.45 -35.64
C ILE A 441 18.53 20.81 -37.14
N PRO A 442 19.50 21.64 -37.60
CA PRO A 442 19.66 21.93 -39.02
C PRO A 442 20.02 20.69 -39.83
N SER A 443 20.94 19.86 -39.31
CA SER A 443 21.35 18.61 -39.96
C SER A 443 20.21 17.58 -39.97
N HIS A 444 19.46 17.47 -38.87
CA HIS A 444 18.25 16.64 -38.82
C HIS A 444 17.22 17.10 -39.87
N ASN A 445 16.97 18.40 -39.98
CA ASN A 445 16.03 18.97 -40.95
C ASN A 445 16.45 18.72 -42.41
N GLN A 446 17.76 18.60 -42.70
CA GLN A 446 18.22 18.18 -44.02
C GLN A 446 17.81 16.74 -44.32
N LEU A 447 17.88 15.84 -43.34
CA LEU A 447 17.42 14.46 -43.48
C LEU A 447 15.90 14.38 -43.68
N ILE A 448 15.11 15.19 -42.97
CA ILE A 448 13.65 15.30 -43.20
C ILE A 448 13.35 15.75 -44.65
N ARG A 449 14.11 16.73 -45.18
CA ARG A 449 13.94 17.14 -46.59
C ARG A 449 14.27 16.00 -47.55
N ARG A 450 15.33 15.22 -47.28
CA ARG A 450 15.67 14.03 -48.08
C ARG A 450 14.62 12.93 -47.96
N GLN A 451 14.01 12.76 -46.78
CA GLN A 451 12.89 11.85 -46.59
C GLN A 451 11.73 12.22 -47.53
N ASN A 452 11.31 13.48 -47.51
CA ASN A 452 10.23 13.98 -48.36
C ASN A 452 10.56 13.80 -49.86
N PHE A 453 11.83 14.01 -50.24
CA PHE A 453 12.29 13.73 -51.60
C PHE A 453 12.10 12.25 -51.96
N TYR A 454 12.61 11.32 -51.15
CA TYR A 454 12.49 9.89 -51.43
C TYR A 454 11.04 9.40 -51.38
N GLU A 455 10.20 9.94 -50.50
CA GLU A 455 8.76 9.64 -50.48
C GLU A 455 8.07 10.07 -51.77
N ASN A 456 8.36 11.27 -52.28
CA ASN A 456 7.84 11.75 -53.57
C ASN A 456 8.35 10.93 -54.75
N GLU A 457 9.64 10.61 -54.78
CA GLU A 457 10.23 9.78 -55.85
C GLU A 457 9.69 8.36 -55.83
N LYS A 458 9.43 7.79 -54.65
CA LYS A 458 8.81 6.47 -54.50
C LYS A 458 7.39 6.45 -55.08
N LEU A 459 6.62 7.52 -54.87
CA LEU A 459 5.30 7.70 -55.49
C LEU A 459 5.40 7.83 -57.03
N ARG A 460 6.39 8.58 -57.52
CA ARG A 460 6.59 8.85 -58.95
C ARG A 460 7.08 7.64 -59.74
N LEU A 461 8.09 6.93 -59.23
CA LEU A 461 8.79 5.84 -59.93
C LEU A 461 8.24 4.44 -59.60
N ARG A 462 7.46 4.30 -58.51
CA ARG A 462 6.87 3.03 -58.07
C ARG A 462 7.92 1.90 -58.00
N ASN A 463 7.82 0.91 -58.89
CA ASN A 463 8.69 -0.27 -58.90
C ASN A 463 10.13 0.05 -59.37
N GLU A 464 10.32 1.11 -60.16
CA GLU A 464 11.64 1.52 -60.65
C GLU A 464 12.46 2.27 -59.58
N PHE A 465 11.82 2.71 -58.50
CA PHE A 465 12.49 3.44 -57.42
C PHE A 465 13.63 2.61 -56.82
N TYR A 466 13.35 1.35 -56.49
CA TYR A 466 14.33 0.47 -55.85
C TYR A 466 15.44 0.09 -56.83
N VAL A 467 15.15 -0.04 -58.13
CA VAL A 467 16.20 -0.25 -59.15
C VAL A 467 17.16 0.94 -59.21
N LYS A 468 16.67 2.18 -59.01
CA LYS A 468 17.46 3.40 -59.16
C LYS A 468 18.15 3.87 -57.88
N TYR A 469 17.51 3.72 -56.73
CA TYR A 469 17.92 4.37 -55.48
C TYR A 469 18.16 3.42 -54.31
N GLU A 470 18.07 2.09 -54.46
CA GLU A 470 18.14 1.13 -53.34
C GLU A 470 19.34 1.36 -52.41
N LYS A 471 20.55 1.50 -52.95
CA LYS A 471 21.76 1.71 -52.14
C LYS A 471 21.72 3.04 -51.37
N GLU A 472 21.49 4.15 -52.08
CA GLU A 472 21.45 5.50 -51.48
C GLU A 472 20.31 5.66 -50.46
N TYR A 473 19.16 5.02 -50.73
CA TYR A 473 18.00 5.04 -49.85
C TYR A 473 18.27 4.25 -48.56
N ASN A 474 18.92 3.09 -48.65
CA ASN A 474 19.27 2.29 -47.47
C ASN A 474 20.29 3.03 -46.57
N GLU A 475 21.33 3.65 -47.15
CA GLU A 475 22.29 4.49 -46.40
C GLU A 475 21.62 5.72 -45.76
N PHE A 476 20.65 6.32 -46.47
CA PHE A 476 19.82 7.38 -45.92
C PHE A 476 18.97 6.91 -44.73
N LEU A 477 18.32 5.74 -44.81
CA LEU A 477 17.49 5.22 -43.74
C LEU A 477 18.29 4.98 -42.45
N GLU A 478 19.51 4.46 -42.55
CA GLU A 478 20.39 4.29 -41.39
C GLU A 478 20.73 5.63 -40.73
N SER A 479 21.11 6.63 -41.54
CA SER A 479 21.40 7.99 -41.08
C SER A 479 20.17 8.65 -40.43
N MET A 480 19.00 8.43 -41.02
CA MET A 480 17.73 8.98 -40.53
C MET A 480 17.32 8.35 -39.19
N ASN A 481 17.43 7.03 -39.07
CA ASN A 481 17.13 6.32 -37.81
C ASN A 481 18.05 6.78 -36.67
N LYS A 482 19.36 6.90 -36.94
CA LYS A 482 20.31 7.44 -35.96
C LYS A 482 19.93 8.86 -35.54
N SER A 483 19.59 9.72 -36.50
CA SER A 483 19.16 11.09 -36.22
C SER A 483 17.86 11.16 -35.41
N LEU A 484 16.91 10.25 -35.64
CA LEU A 484 15.69 10.17 -34.83
C LEU A 484 15.96 9.78 -33.37
N GLU A 485 16.90 8.86 -33.12
CA GLU A 485 17.30 8.52 -31.75
C GLU A 485 18.04 9.68 -31.06
N GLU A 486 18.97 10.35 -31.75
CA GLU A 486 19.64 11.55 -31.23
C GLU A 486 18.63 12.67 -30.91
N LEU A 487 17.60 12.86 -31.76
CA LEU A 487 16.52 13.82 -31.50
C LEU A 487 15.76 13.49 -30.21
N LYS A 488 15.43 12.21 -29.98
CA LYS A 488 14.78 11.77 -28.73
C LYS A 488 15.66 12.04 -27.52
N GLU A 489 16.96 11.76 -27.60
CA GLU A 489 17.90 12.03 -26.51
C GLU A 489 18.01 13.52 -26.18
N HIS A 490 18.11 14.38 -27.21
CA HIS A 490 18.14 15.83 -27.01
C HIS A 490 16.87 16.35 -26.35
N ASN A 491 15.70 15.93 -26.86
CA ASN A 491 14.41 16.32 -26.29
C ASN A 491 14.30 15.86 -24.83
N HIS A 492 14.69 14.62 -24.54
CA HIS A 492 14.67 14.09 -23.18
C HIS A 492 15.58 14.87 -22.22
N LYS A 493 16.80 15.24 -22.64
CA LYS A 493 17.72 16.05 -21.82
C LYS A 493 17.15 17.44 -21.53
N ILE A 494 16.57 18.09 -22.54
CA ILE A 494 15.94 19.41 -22.38
C ILE A 494 14.76 19.34 -21.40
N GLU A 495 13.90 18.34 -21.56
CA GLU A 495 12.76 18.08 -20.68
C GLU A 495 13.21 17.86 -19.23
N LEU A 496 14.16 16.92 -19.02
CA LEU A 496 14.70 16.59 -17.71
C LEU A 496 15.22 17.83 -16.96
N HIS A 497 16.09 18.62 -17.59
CA HIS A 497 16.65 19.80 -16.93
C HIS A 497 15.61 20.92 -16.75
N THR A 498 14.61 21.01 -17.63
CA THR A 498 13.51 21.97 -17.50
C THR A 498 12.64 21.65 -16.30
N ASP A 499 12.28 20.37 -16.12
CA ASP A 499 11.50 19.91 -14.97
C ASP A 499 12.27 20.08 -13.66
N ASN A 500 13.55 19.74 -13.65
CA ASN A 500 14.43 19.96 -12.50
C ASN A 500 14.48 21.43 -12.09
N VAL A 501 14.69 22.35 -13.04
CA VAL A 501 14.69 23.80 -12.78
C VAL A 501 13.34 24.25 -12.22
N LYS A 502 12.22 23.76 -12.78
CA LYS A 502 10.88 24.09 -12.30
C LYS A 502 10.67 23.62 -10.86
N LYS A 503 11.04 22.38 -10.56
CA LYS A 503 10.91 21.78 -9.22
C LYS A 503 11.71 22.54 -8.18
N LEU A 504 13.00 22.81 -8.44
CA LEU A 504 13.86 23.56 -7.50
C LEU A 504 13.33 24.98 -7.25
N LYS A 505 12.82 25.66 -8.27
CA LYS A 505 12.23 27.00 -8.11
C LYS A 505 11.02 26.99 -7.17
N ILE A 506 10.14 26.00 -7.28
CA ILE A 506 8.97 25.85 -6.39
C ILE A 506 9.43 25.77 -4.93
N TYR A 507 10.43 24.93 -4.64
CA TYR A 507 10.95 24.78 -3.28
C TYR A 507 11.67 26.03 -2.76
N ILE A 508 12.42 26.73 -3.61
CA ILE A 508 13.07 28.00 -3.23
C ILE A 508 12.02 29.05 -2.88
N THR A 509 10.98 29.20 -3.71
CA THR A 509 9.89 30.14 -3.44
C THR A 509 9.19 29.80 -2.13
N LYS A 510 8.85 28.53 -1.90
CA LYS A 510 8.28 28.06 -0.64
C LYS A 510 9.15 28.39 0.58
N TYR A 511 10.45 28.13 0.49
CA TYR A 511 11.40 28.48 1.56
C TYR A 511 11.36 29.98 1.85
N GLN A 512 11.41 30.82 0.81
CA GLN A 512 11.39 32.28 0.94
C GLN A 512 10.09 32.79 1.58
N GLU A 513 8.95 32.24 1.20
CA GLU A 513 7.64 32.61 1.77
C GLU A 513 7.57 32.29 3.26
N ILE A 514 7.97 31.07 3.66
CA ILE A 514 7.88 30.62 5.05
C ILE A 514 8.88 31.36 5.94
N VAL A 515 10.10 31.59 5.47
CA VAL A 515 11.10 32.38 6.23
C VAL A 515 10.66 33.83 6.36
N LYS A 516 10.09 34.42 5.31
CA LYS A 516 9.59 35.81 5.37
C LYS A 516 8.45 35.97 6.38
N ASN A 517 7.58 34.96 6.51
CA ASN A 517 6.44 34.99 7.44
C ASN A 517 6.82 34.67 8.89
N ASN A 518 7.96 34.02 9.14
CA ASN A 518 8.42 33.64 10.50
C ASN A 518 9.57 34.52 11.03
N CYS A 519 10.18 35.37 10.20
CA CYS A 519 11.26 36.28 10.59
C CYS A 519 10.89 37.78 10.45
N GLY A 520 9.60 38.09 10.24
CA GLY A 520 9.02 39.42 10.39
C GLY A 520 8.13 39.46 11.61
#